data_AF-A0A9E2ZA66-F1
#
_entry.id   AF-A0A9E2ZA66-F1
#
_cell.length_a   1.000
_cell.length_b   1.000
_cell.length_c   1.000
_cell.angle_alpha   90.00
_cell.angle_beta   90.00
_cell.angle_gamma   90.00
#
_symmetry.space_group_name_H-M   'P 1'
#
loop_
_entity.id
_entity.type
_entity.pdbx_description
1 polymer ?
#
loop_
_entity_poly.entity_id
_entity_poly.type
_entity_poly.pdbx_seq_one_letter_code
_entity_poly.pdbx_strand_id
1 'polypeptide(L)'
;MSEYTTLRLGGPAARFLSATTADEVTEAVRAADRSGERLLVLGGGSNLVIADEGFDGLVVRIATRGYAVDTAADAGVELTV
;
A
#
# COMPACT_ATOMS: atom_id res chain seq x y z
N MET A 1 4.01 -8.46 -10.43
CA MET A 1 4.21 -7.75 -9.14
C MET A 1 5.65 -7.82 -8.65
N SER A 2 6.50 -8.66 -9.23
CA SER A 2 7.94 -8.77 -8.94
C SER A 2 8.73 -7.45 -8.95
N GLU A 3 8.31 -6.44 -9.72
CA GLU A 3 8.93 -5.11 -9.71
C GLU A 3 8.65 -4.30 -8.42
N TYR A 4 7.64 -4.71 -7.62
CA TYR A 4 7.19 -4.04 -6.40
C TYR A 4 7.50 -4.84 -5.13
N THR A 5 8.18 -5.99 -5.22
CA THR A 5 8.58 -6.82 -4.07
C THR A 5 10.10 -6.95 -4.00
N THR A 6 10.67 -6.97 -2.79
CA THR A 6 12.14 -7.07 -2.63
C THR A 6 12.67 -8.44 -3.05
N LEU A 7 11.87 -9.49 -2.86
CA LEU A 7 12.19 -10.85 -3.29
C LEU A 7 12.04 -11.05 -4.80
N ARG A 8 11.51 -10.04 -5.52
CA ARG A 8 11.21 -10.11 -6.96
C ARG A 8 10.30 -11.27 -7.34
N LEU A 9 9.40 -11.64 -6.44
CA LEU A 9 8.37 -12.65 -6.63
C LEU A 9 7.02 -11.99 -6.91
N GLY A 10 6.17 -12.68 -7.67
CA GLY A 10 4.77 -12.32 -7.87
C GLY A 10 4.36 -12.03 -9.31
N GLY A 11 3.31 -12.72 -9.74
CA GLY A 11 2.63 -12.55 -11.02
C GLY A 11 1.84 -11.25 -11.18
N PRO A 12 0.96 -11.17 -12.20
CA PRO A 12 0.17 -9.96 -12.46
C PRO A 12 -0.87 -9.70 -11.36
N ALA A 13 -1.24 -8.44 -11.17
CA ALA A 13 -2.44 -8.07 -10.42
C ALA A 13 -3.58 -7.85 -11.43
N ALA A 14 -4.80 -8.32 -11.14
CA ALA A 14 -5.95 -8.05 -12.00
C ALA A 14 -6.20 -6.54 -12.12
N ARG A 15 -6.07 -5.81 -11.01
CA ARG A 15 -6.04 -4.35 -10.98
C ARG A 15 -4.94 -3.86 -10.04
N PHE A 16 -4.30 -2.76 -10.40
CA PHE A 16 -3.23 -2.15 -9.62
C PHE A 16 -3.43 -0.65 -9.53
N LEU A 17 -3.45 -0.13 -8.31
CA LEU A 17 -3.59 1.30 -8.00
C LEU A 17 -2.39 1.72 -7.15
N SER A 18 -1.72 2.82 -7.52
CA SER A 18 -0.70 3.44 -6.67
C SER A 18 -1.31 4.66 -6.00
N ALA A 19 -1.64 4.56 -4.71
CA ALA A 19 -2.23 5.63 -3.92
C ALA A 19 -1.14 6.53 -3.32
N THR A 20 -1.24 7.83 -3.56
CA THR A 20 -0.29 8.86 -3.11
C THR A 20 -0.81 9.67 -1.93
N THR A 21 -2.08 9.48 -1.54
CA THR A 21 -2.71 10.13 -0.39
C THR A 21 -3.45 9.10 0.50
N ALA A 22 -3.67 9.45 1.77
CA ALA A 22 -4.45 8.62 2.68
C ALA A 22 -5.92 8.48 2.24
N ASP A 23 -6.47 9.51 1.61
CA ASP A 23 -7.84 9.49 1.08
C ASP A 23 -7.98 8.52 -0.08
N GLU A 24 -7.00 8.46 -0.99
CA GLU A 24 -6.98 7.48 -2.09
C GLU A 24 -6.93 6.05 -1.57
N VAL A 25 -6.13 5.77 -0.53
CA VAL A 25 -6.10 4.45 0.11
C VAL A 25 -7.46 4.12 0.71
N THR A 26 -8.04 5.06 1.47
CA THR A 26 -9.32 4.89 2.15
C THR A 26 -10.45 4.64 1.17
N GLU A 27 -10.51 5.40 0.07
CA GLU A 27 -11.56 5.23 -0.94
C GLU A 27 -11.39 3.91 -1.69
N ALA A 28 -10.16 3.49 -2.00
CA ALA A 28 -9.91 2.21 -2.65
C ALA A 28 -10.34 1.02 -1.77
N VAL A 29 -10.07 1.08 -0.46
CA VAL A 29 -10.54 0.08 0.51
C VAL A 29 -12.06 0.04 0.54
N ARG A 30 -12.71 1.19 0.72
CA ARG A 30 -14.19 1.28 0.74
C ARG A 30 -14.81 0.78 -0.55
N ALA A 31 -14.20 1.06 -1.70
CA ALA A 31 -14.69 0.60 -2.99
C ALA A 31 -14.61 -0.93 -3.12
N ALA A 32 -13.50 -1.53 -2.70
CA ALA A 32 -13.34 -2.99 -2.69
C ALA A 32 -14.32 -3.67 -1.73
N ASP A 33 -14.53 -3.10 -0.53
CA ASP A 33 -15.51 -3.60 0.43
C ASP A 33 -16.93 -3.57 -0.13
N ARG A 34 -17.33 -2.47 -0.79
CA ARG A 34 -18.66 -2.33 -1.41
C ARG A 34 -18.89 -3.31 -2.55
N SER A 35 -17.85 -3.64 -3.32
CA SER A 35 -17.95 -4.55 -4.47
C SER A 35 -17.70 -6.02 -4.11
N GLY A 36 -17.18 -6.31 -2.91
CA GLY A 36 -16.71 -7.64 -2.53
C GLY A 36 -15.44 -8.07 -3.27
N GLU A 37 -14.71 -7.13 -3.88
CA GLU A 37 -13.47 -7.41 -4.60
C GLU A 37 -12.35 -7.71 -3.62
N ARG A 38 -11.54 -8.74 -3.92
CA ARG A 38 -10.37 -9.07 -3.11
C ARG A 38 -9.37 -7.92 -3.16
N LEU A 39 -8.86 -7.51 -2.00
CA LEU A 39 -7.94 -6.38 -1.85
C LEU A 39 -6.61 -6.85 -1.24
N LEU A 40 -5.50 -6.41 -1.82
CA LEU A 40 -4.17 -6.49 -1.23
C LEU A 40 -3.60 -5.07 -1.08
N VAL A 41 -3.28 -4.67 0.15
CA VAL A 41 -2.54 -3.43 0.41
C VAL A 41 -1.04 -3.73 0.38
N LEU A 42 -0.31 -3.01 -0.47
CA LEU A 42 1.12 -3.21 -0.71
C LEU A 42 1.90 -1.97 -0.26
N GLY A 43 2.78 -2.13 0.73
CA GLY A 43 3.74 -1.10 1.14
C GLY A 43 5.01 -1.14 0.27
N GLY A 44 6.17 -1.26 0.91
CA GLY A 44 7.45 -1.46 0.21
C GLY A 44 7.68 -2.87 -0.37
N GLY A 45 6.76 -3.82 -0.13
CA GLY A 45 6.84 -5.18 -0.65
C GLY A 45 8.00 -6.03 -0.10
N SER A 46 8.54 -5.68 1.07
CA SER A 46 9.72 -6.34 1.65
C SER A 46 9.46 -7.68 2.32
N ASN A 47 8.19 -7.99 2.60
CA ASN A 47 7.76 -9.18 3.34
C ASN A 47 6.60 -9.91 2.62
N LEU A 48 6.65 -9.97 1.29
CA LEU A 48 5.62 -10.62 0.49
C LEU A 48 6.21 -11.75 -0.35
N VAL A 49 5.58 -12.91 -0.27
CA VAL A 49 5.75 -14.03 -1.21
C VAL A 49 4.44 -14.14 -1.99
N ILE A 50 4.47 -13.70 -3.24
CA ILE A 50 3.30 -13.67 -4.12
C ILE A 50 3.52 -14.74 -5.18
N ALA A 51 2.51 -15.58 -5.42
CA ALA A 51 2.57 -16.63 -6.42
C ALA A 51 2.71 -16.05 -7.84
N ASP A 52 3.29 -16.84 -8.75
CA ASP A 52 3.48 -16.45 -10.16
C ASP A 52 2.16 -16.34 -10.93
N GLU A 53 1.10 -17.01 -10.47
CA GLU A 53 -0.27 -16.81 -10.97
C GLU A 53 -0.80 -15.39 -10.70
N GLY A 54 -0.22 -14.69 -9.72
CA GLY A 54 -0.56 -13.32 -9.40
C GLY A 54 -1.65 -13.17 -8.36
N PHE A 55 -2.41 -12.07 -8.44
CA PHE A 55 -3.49 -11.75 -7.52
C PHE A 55 -4.75 -11.35 -8.29
N ASP A 56 -5.77 -12.20 -8.21
CA ASP A 56 -7.10 -11.92 -8.76
C ASP A 56 -7.88 -11.00 -7.82
N GLY A 57 -7.68 -9.70 -8.00
CA GLY A 57 -8.26 -8.62 -7.21
C GLY A 57 -7.52 -7.29 -7.40
N LEU A 58 -7.87 -6.31 -6.56
CA LEU A 58 -7.24 -5.01 -6.52
C LEU A 58 -6.00 -5.03 -5.62
N VAL A 59 -4.87 -4.58 -6.15
CA VAL A 59 -3.67 -4.25 -5.37
C VAL A 59 -3.57 -2.74 -5.21
N VAL A 60 -3.52 -2.25 -3.98
CA VAL A 60 -3.31 -0.83 -3.66
C VAL A 60 -1.93 -0.64 -3.08
N ARG A 61 -1.03 -0.04 -3.85
CA ARG A 61 0.31 0.35 -3.38
C ARG A 61 0.23 1.67 -2.61
N ILE A 62 0.72 1.68 -1.38
CA ILE A 62 0.94 2.90 -0.60
C ILE A 62 2.20 3.58 -1.13
N ALA A 63 2.02 4.71 -1.77
CA ALA A 63 3.06 5.58 -2.33
C ALA A 63 2.98 7.01 -1.74
N THR A 64 2.37 7.15 -0.56
CA THR A 64 2.41 8.38 0.24
C THR A 64 3.86 8.75 0.55
N ARG A 65 4.11 10.06 0.64
CA ARG A 65 5.42 10.62 0.97
C ARG A 65 5.20 11.81 1.89
N GLY A 66 6.25 12.14 2.63
CA GLY A 66 6.24 13.27 3.55
C GLY A 66 6.41 12.78 4.97
N TYR A 67 6.72 13.74 5.85
CA TYR A 67 6.69 13.55 7.28
C TYR A 67 6.39 14.92 7.90
N ALA A 68 5.66 14.93 9.01
CA ALA A 68 5.44 16.11 9.82
C ALA A 68 6.19 15.96 11.14
N VAL A 69 6.91 17.01 11.52
CA VAL A 69 7.67 17.08 12.76
C VAL A 69 6.96 18.07 13.66
N ASP A 70 6.42 17.59 14.77
CA ASP A 70 5.95 18.47 15.84
C ASP A 70 6.98 18.46 16.98
N THR A 71 7.43 19.64 17.38
CA THR A 71 8.36 19.80 18.50
C THR A 71 7.54 19.88 19.78
N ALA A 72 7.55 18.82 20.57
CA ALA A 72 6.92 18.83 21.88
C ALA A 72 7.68 19.79 22.82
N ALA A 73 6.94 20.45 23.72
CA ALA A 73 7.46 21.45 24.66
C ALA A 73 8.61 20.94 25.56
N ASP A 74 8.78 19.62 25.65
CA ASP A 74 9.63 18.94 26.62
C ASP A 74 10.87 18.29 25.95
N ALA A 75 11.36 18.88 24.85
CA ALA A 75 12.47 18.36 24.03
C ALA A 75 12.20 17.02 23.32
N GLY A 76 10.94 16.57 23.27
CA GLY A 76 10.48 15.44 22.47
C GLY A 76 10.15 15.84 21.03
N VAL A 77 10.22 14.89 20.11
CA VAL A 77 9.76 15.07 18.72
C VAL A 77 8.70 14.02 18.43
N GLU A 78 7.51 14.46 18.04
CA GLU A 78 6.48 13.60 17.47
C GLU A 78 6.61 13.62 15.94
N LEU A 79 6.81 12.44 15.34
CA LEU A 79 6.97 12.27 13.91
C LEU A 79 5.77 11.53 13.34
N THR A 80 5.01 12.18 12.47
CA THR A 80 3.99 11.53 11.64
C THR A 80 4.56 11.29 10.25
N VAL A 81 4.46 10.05 9.74
CA VAL A 81 4.97 9.62 8.43
C VAL A 81 3.81 9.15 7.56
#